data_AF-A0A958SXJ5-F1
#
_entry.id   AF-A0A958SXJ5-F1
#
_cell.length_a   1.000
_cell.length_b   1.000
_cell.length_c   1.000
_cell.angle_alpha   90.00
_cell.angle_beta   90.00
_cell.angle_gamma   90.00
#
_symmetry.space_group_name_H-M   'P 1'
#
loop_
_entity.id
_entity.type
_entity.pdbx_description
1 polymer ?
#
loop_
_entity_poly.entity_id
_entity_poly.type
_entity_poly.pdbx_seq_one_letter_code
_entity_poly.pdbx_strand_id
1 'polypeptide(L)'
;MKKNYFLLFLVVPFLNYSQPGSESAIMSINATIPYQGYGESTAHVGTGEYKIFYDNVDGVLDKPIFFVDGFDPNDSRDIPSMYSLLDFGNPVENLADLVRDEGYDIVVL
;
A
#
# COMPACT_ATOMS: atom_id res chain seq x y z
N MET A 1 -48.27 -3.23 -5.66
CA MET A 1 -47.11 -2.72 -6.41
C MET A 1 -45.91 -3.59 -6.06
N LYS A 2 -45.43 -4.45 -6.98
CA LYS A 2 -44.25 -5.29 -6.75
C LYS A 2 -43.00 -4.45 -7.02
N LYS A 3 -42.18 -4.22 -5.99
CA LYS A 3 -40.90 -3.52 -6.14
C LYS A 3 -39.88 -4.53 -6.69
N ASN A 4 -39.41 -4.30 -7.91
CA ASN A 4 -38.39 -5.14 -8.56
C ASN A 4 -36.99 -4.77 -8.04
N TYR A 5 -36.54 -5.46 -7.01
CA TYR A 5 -35.18 -5.31 -6.45
C TYR A 5 -34.10 -6.07 -7.25
N PHE A 6 -34.48 -6.77 -8.33
CA PHE A 6 -33.57 -7.59 -9.14
C PHE A 6 -32.41 -6.78 -9.74
N LEU A 7 -32.63 -5.51 -10.05
CA LEU A 7 -31.58 -4.64 -10.57
C LEU A 7 -30.56 -4.24 -9.48
N LEU A 8 -30.98 -4.12 -8.21
CA LEU A 8 -30.08 -3.74 -7.11
C LEU A 8 -28.98 -4.79 -6.90
N PHE A 9 -29.32 -6.09 -7.01
CA PHE A 9 -28.39 -7.21 -6.87
C PHE A 9 -27.28 -7.23 -7.94
N LEU A 10 -27.55 -6.69 -9.12
CA LEU A 10 -26.56 -6.54 -10.20
C LEU A 10 -25.60 -5.37 -9.97
N VAL A 11 -25.93 -4.41 -9.09
CA VAL A 11 -25.08 -3.24 -8.80
C VAL A 11 -24.27 -3.41 -7.50
N VAL A 12 -24.64 -4.34 -6.61
CA VAL A 12 -23.90 -4.62 -5.36
C VAL A 12 -22.43 -5.05 -5.54
N PRO A 13 -21.99 -5.78 -6.60
CA PRO A 13 -20.58 -6.15 -6.73
C PRO A 13 -19.69 -4.98 -7.17
N PHE A 14 -20.24 -3.79 -7.38
CA PHE A 14 -19.49 -2.56 -7.67
C PHE A 14 -19.21 -1.70 -6.42
N LEU A 15 -19.42 -2.24 -5.22
CA LEU A 15 -18.82 -1.63 -4.03
C LEU A 15 -17.30 -1.81 -4.16
N ASN A 16 -16.58 -0.68 -4.21
CA ASN A 16 -15.14 -0.56 -4.46
C ASN A 16 -14.28 -1.23 -3.38
N TYR A 17 -14.35 -2.56 -3.27
CA TYR A 17 -13.42 -3.34 -2.49
C TYR A 17 -12.24 -3.73 -3.37
N SER A 18 -11.03 -3.60 -2.82
CA SER A 18 -9.85 -4.24 -3.37
C SER A 18 -10.12 -5.73 -3.56
N GLN A 19 -9.57 -6.26 -4.64
CA GLN A 19 -9.65 -7.69 -4.93
C GLN A 19 -8.39 -8.38 -4.38
N PRO A 20 -8.45 -9.68 -4.07
CA PRO A 20 -7.26 -10.44 -3.71
C PRO A 20 -6.16 -10.26 -4.76
N GLY A 21 -4.94 -9.96 -4.32
CA GLY A 21 -3.77 -9.72 -5.16
C GLY A 21 -3.77 -8.40 -5.92
N SER A 22 -4.79 -7.57 -5.76
CA SER A 22 -4.83 -6.24 -6.38
C SER A 22 -3.84 -5.28 -5.72
N GLU A 23 -3.71 -4.10 -6.31
CA GLU A 23 -2.86 -3.03 -5.80
C GLU A 23 -3.62 -1.70 -5.84
N SER A 24 -3.32 -0.81 -4.89
CA SER A 24 -3.81 0.56 -4.96
C SER A 24 -3.07 1.36 -6.03
N ALA A 25 -3.62 2.53 -6.39
CA ALA A 25 -2.80 3.59 -6.98
C ALA A 25 -1.73 4.05 -5.96
N ILE A 26 -0.70 4.75 -6.44
CA ILE A 26 0.18 5.50 -5.54
C ILE A 26 -0.64 6.66 -4.96
N MET A 27 -0.66 6.75 -3.63
CA MET A 27 -1.44 7.71 -2.88
C MET A 27 -0.52 8.62 -2.08
N SER A 28 -0.83 9.92 -2.03
CA SER A 28 -0.09 10.85 -1.18
C SER A 28 -0.58 10.80 0.27
N ILE A 29 0.35 10.93 1.21
CA ILE A 29 0.08 11.14 2.62
C ILE A 29 0.78 12.42 3.08
N ASN A 30 0.05 13.28 3.79
CA ASN A 30 0.57 14.54 4.31
C ASN A 30 0.52 14.53 5.83
N ALA A 31 1.64 14.88 6.46
CA ALA A 31 1.70 15.03 7.89
C ALA A 31 0.85 16.23 8.34
N THR A 32 0.05 16.01 9.38
CA THR A 32 -0.72 17.07 10.04
C THR A 32 0.03 17.67 11.24
N ILE A 33 1.12 17.02 11.66
CA ILE A 33 1.99 17.44 12.75
C ILE A 33 3.36 17.78 12.15
N PRO A 34 3.86 19.01 12.31
CA PRO A 34 5.17 19.38 11.81
C PRO A 34 6.27 18.81 12.71
N TYR A 35 7.39 18.43 12.11
CA TYR A 35 8.62 18.03 12.81
C TYR A 35 9.68 19.12 12.63
N GLN A 36 10.40 19.43 13.71
CA GLN A 36 11.55 20.33 13.68
C GLN A 36 12.74 19.57 14.24
N GLY A 37 13.76 19.40 13.40
CA GLY A 37 15.01 18.77 13.80
C GLY A 37 15.78 19.61 14.81
N TYR A 38 16.69 18.97 15.54
CA TYR A 38 17.57 19.64 16.49
C TYR A 38 18.48 20.65 15.76
N GLY A 39 18.39 21.93 16.12
CA GLY A 39 19.19 23.00 15.51
C GLY A 39 18.59 23.60 14.23
N GLU A 40 17.43 23.13 13.78
CA GLU A 40 16.70 23.74 12.67
C GLU A 40 15.95 24.99 13.14
N SER A 41 15.80 25.98 12.26
CA SER A 41 15.09 27.23 12.57
C SER A 41 13.58 27.17 12.31
N THR A 42 13.11 26.15 11.59
CA THR A 42 11.73 26.00 11.15
C THR A 42 11.26 24.56 11.27
N ALA A 43 9.99 24.38 11.64
CA ALA A 43 9.33 23.08 11.58
C ALA A 43 8.76 22.83 10.17
N HIS A 44 8.78 21.57 9.73
CA HIS A 44 8.34 21.16 8.40
C HIS A 44 7.23 20.11 8.50
N VAL A 45 6.24 20.21 7.61
CA VAL A 45 5.25 19.15 7.39
C VAL A 45 5.80 18.19 6.34
N GLY A 46 5.88 16.91 6.68
CA GLY A 46 6.30 15.88 5.74
C GLY A 46 5.20 15.57 4.73
N THR A 47 5.60 15.30 3.50
CA THR A 47 4.77 14.67 2.47
C THR A 47 5.46 13.39 2.06
N GLY A 48 4.67 12.33 1.91
CA GLY A 48 5.13 11.04 1.40
C GLY A 48 4.13 10.47 0.41
N GLU A 49 4.52 9.36 -0.18
CA GLU A 49 3.67 8.55 -1.04
C GLU A 49 3.63 7.13 -0.49
N TYR A 50 2.56 6.41 -0.78
CA TYR A 50 2.47 5.00 -0.44
C TYR A 50 1.65 4.23 -1.47
N LYS A 51 1.86 2.93 -1.50
CA LYS A 51 1.04 1.99 -2.26
C LYS A 51 0.74 0.77 -1.40
N ILE A 52 -0.48 0.26 -1.53
CA ILE A 52 -0.94 -0.97 -0.90
C ILE A 52 -0.90 -2.07 -1.95
N PHE A 53 -0.27 -3.17 -1.59
CA PHE A 53 -0.25 -4.43 -2.30
C PHE A 53 -1.09 -5.40 -1.47
N TYR A 54 -2.33 -5.65 -1.92
CA TYR A 54 -3.30 -6.39 -1.12
C TYR A 54 -2.97 -7.87 -1.06
N ASP A 55 -3.27 -8.53 0.05
CA ASP A 55 -3.08 -9.97 0.18
C ASP A 55 -3.79 -10.78 -0.93
N ASN A 56 -3.34 -12.02 -1.15
CA ASN A 56 -3.87 -12.91 -2.21
C ASN A 56 -5.07 -13.77 -1.74
N VAL A 57 -5.56 -13.58 -0.51
CA VAL A 57 -6.60 -14.39 0.13
C VAL A 57 -7.97 -13.74 0.01
N ASP A 58 -8.14 -12.50 0.48
CA ASP A 58 -9.43 -11.79 0.47
C ASP A 58 -9.35 -10.34 -0.01
N GLY A 59 -8.14 -9.75 -0.04
CA GLY A 59 -7.91 -8.40 -0.52
C GLY A 59 -8.44 -7.32 0.42
N VAL A 60 -8.76 -7.65 1.67
CA VAL A 60 -9.17 -6.70 2.70
C VAL A 60 -7.92 -6.22 3.42
N LEU A 61 -7.75 -4.89 3.57
CA LEU A 61 -6.60 -4.35 4.30
C LEU A 61 -6.61 -4.80 5.78
N ASP A 62 -5.84 -5.82 6.11
CA ASP A 62 -5.63 -6.38 7.44
C ASP A 62 -4.19 -6.92 7.64
N LYS A 63 -3.73 -6.96 8.90
CA LYS A 63 -2.35 -7.34 9.26
C LYS A 63 -1.27 -6.69 8.36
N PRO A 64 -1.28 -5.37 8.11
CA PRO A 64 -0.35 -4.76 7.16
C PRO A 64 1.10 -4.86 7.65
N ILE A 65 2.00 -5.16 6.73
CA ILE A 65 3.45 -5.01 6.89
C ILE A 65 3.85 -3.72 6.19
N PHE A 66 4.45 -2.80 6.95
CA PHE A 66 4.94 -1.53 6.43
C PHE A 66 6.42 -1.65 6.05
N PHE A 67 6.73 -1.47 4.77
CA PHE A 67 8.08 -1.31 4.28
C PHE A 67 8.33 0.17 4.00
N VAL A 68 9.12 0.80 4.87
CA VAL A 68 9.35 2.25 4.87
C VAL A 68 10.79 2.54 4.51
N ASP A 69 11.03 3.33 3.46
CA ASP A 69 12.38 3.87 3.18
C ASP A 69 12.70 5.08 4.06
N GLY A 70 13.99 5.32 4.23
CA GLY A 70 14.48 6.58 4.75
C GLY A 70 14.45 7.69 3.70
N PHE A 71 14.44 8.93 4.15
CA PHE A 71 14.68 10.06 3.25
C PHE A 71 16.15 10.09 2.82
N ASP A 72 16.41 9.95 1.52
CA ASP A 72 17.71 10.22 0.89
C ASP A 72 17.49 11.16 -0.32
N PRO A 73 18.01 12.40 -0.30
CA PRO A 73 17.79 13.37 -1.37
C PRO A 73 18.47 13.00 -2.71
N ASN A 74 19.36 12.01 -2.72
CA ASN A 74 19.97 11.48 -3.96
C ASN A 74 19.31 10.17 -4.40
N ASP A 75 18.30 9.70 -3.68
CA ASP A 75 17.58 8.51 -4.06
C ASP A 75 16.58 8.80 -5.18
N SER A 76 16.49 7.85 -6.10
CA SER A 76 15.59 7.87 -7.25
C SER A 76 14.74 6.61 -7.34
N ARG A 77 14.81 5.74 -6.32
CA ARG A 77 13.97 4.56 -6.21
C ARG A 77 12.51 4.97 -6.09
N ASP A 78 11.68 4.30 -6.86
CA ASP A 78 10.23 4.38 -6.76
C ASP A 78 9.68 3.17 -6.00
N ILE A 79 8.41 3.22 -5.64
CA ILE A 79 7.73 2.16 -4.88
C ILE A 79 7.85 0.77 -5.57
N PRO A 80 7.66 0.62 -6.89
CA PRO A 80 7.92 -0.66 -7.56
C PRO A 80 9.36 -1.16 -7.38
N SER A 81 10.35 -0.28 -7.51
CA SER A 81 11.76 -0.65 -7.32
C SER A 81 12.05 -1.08 -5.88
N MET A 82 11.37 -0.48 -4.91
CA MET A 82 11.44 -0.90 -3.51
C MET A 82 10.87 -2.30 -3.31
N TYR A 83 9.69 -2.62 -3.87
CA TYR A 83 9.12 -3.97 -3.76
C TYR A 83 10.09 -5.05 -4.24
N SER A 84 10.84 -4.78 -5.32
CA SER A 84 11.88 -5.69 -5.84
C SER A 84 13.10 -5.84 -4.92
N LEU A 85 13.33 -4.95 -3.95
CA LEU A 85 14.41 -5.12 -2.95
C LEU A 85 14.13 -6.27 -1.97
N LEU A 86 12.89 -6.78 -1.96
CA LEU A 86 12.48 -7.94 -1.18
C LEU A 86 12.78 -9.27 -1.90
N ASP A 87 13.40 -9.22 -3.08
CA ASP A 87 13.91 -10.39 -3.80
C ASP A 87 15.05 -11.07 -3.03
N PHE A 88 15.00 -12.40 -2.93
CA PHE A 88 16.03 -13.22 -2.28
C PHE A 88 16.16 -14.60 -2.93
N GLY A 89 17.23 -15.33 -2.58
CA GLY A 89 17.39 -16.74 -3.00
C GLY A 89 17.92 -16.98 -4.42
N ASN A 90 18.01 -18.26 -4.78
CA ASN A 90 18.31 -18.75 -6.14
C ASN A 90 17.65 -20.14 -6.34
N PRO A 91 16.55 -20.27 -7.11
CA PRO A 91 15.92 -19.23 -7.94
C PRO A 91 15.40 -18.06 -7.10
N VAL A 92 15.25 -16.90 -7.74
CA VAL A 92 14.78 -15.68 -7.07
C VAL A 92 13.32 -15.85 -6.65
N GLU A 93 13.06 -15.61 -5.38
CA GLU A 93 11.74 -15.49 -4.75
C GLU A 93 11.60 -14.08 -4.18
N ASN A 94 10.37 -13.60 -3.94
CA ASN A 94 10.13 -12.29 -3.35
C ASN A 94 9.40 -12.43 -2.01
N LEU A 95 9.94 -11.81 -0.94
CA LEU A 95 9.36 -11.93 0.40
C LEU A 95 7.95 -11.33 0.49
N ALA A 96 7.68 -10.22 -0.21
CA ALA A 96 6.36 -9.62 -0.22
C ALA A 96 5.34 -10.52 -0.91
N ASP A 97 5.71 -11.20 -2.00
CA ASP A 97 4.83 -12.18 -2.65
C ASP A 97 4.48 -13.33 -1.70
N LEU A 98 5.48 -13.87 -0.98
CA LEU A 98 5.28 -14.97 -0.03
C LEU A 98 4.32 -14.59 1.10
N VAL A 99 4.51 -13.43 1.74
CA VAL A 99 3.63 -13.04 2.85
C VAL A 99 2.24 -12.61 2.38
N ARG A 100 2.08 -12.13 1.14
CA ARG A 100 0.76 -11.89 0.53
C ARG A 100 -0.01 -13.19 0.30
N ASP A 101 0.68 -14.27 -0.06
CA ASP A 101 0.09 -15.61 -0.12
C ASP A 101 -0.30 -16.15 1.28
N GLU A 102 0.36 -15.67 2.35
CA GLU A 102 -0.01 -15.96 3.75
C GLU A 102 -1.12 -15.05 4.30
N GLY A 103 -1.61 -14.10 3.50
CA GLY A 103 -2.70 -13.21 3.89
C GLY A 103 -2.25 -11.92 4.57
N TYR A 104 -1.02 -11.44 4.36
CA TYR A 104 -0.57 -10.12 4.83
C TYR A 104 -0.60 -9.11 3.68
N ASP A 105 -1.10 -7.90 3.94
CA ASP A 105 -0.92 -6.79 3.00
C ASP A 105 0.47 -6.18 3.14
N ILE A 106 0.99 -5.66 2.03
CA ILE A 106 2.25 -4.91 2.02
C ILE A 106 1.93 -3.44 1.72
N VAL A 107 2.36 -2.55 2.61
CA VAL A 107 2.29 -1.11 2.40
C VAL A 107 3.72 -0.59 2.24
N VAL A 108 4.03 -0.10 1.05
CA VAL A 108 5.36 0.44 0.73
C VAL A 108 5.30 1.97 0.75
N LEU A 109 6.24 2.60 1.48
CA LEU A 109 6.38 4.05 1.67
C LEU A 109 7.81 4.52 1.42
#